data_AF-A0A146KXI4-F1
#
_entry.id   AF-A0A146KXI4-F1
#
_cell.length_a   1.000
_cell.length_b   1.000
_cell.length_c   1.000
_cell.angle_alpha   90.00
_cell.angle_beta   90.00
_cell.angle_gamma   90.00
#
_symmetry.space_group_name_H-M   'P 1'
#
loop_
_entity.id
_entity.type
_entity.pdbx_description
1 polymer ?
#
loop_
_entity_poly.entity_id
_entity_poly.type
_entity_poly.pdbx_seq_one_letter_code
_entity_poly.pdbx_strand_id
1 'polypeptide(L)'
;MCAPLKPQQKLRLLRTYLLPKLTYGLVFGRLTAGRLLELDREIRSAVLFGLQFPPGVPSAYIHAPVKFCGLGIVSLSASIPSLLLLASRGSSWEVARTAADLDFVQQQSAWCDRATPTAPKPSSPAEFAAALHESVDGKELR
;
A
#
# COMPACT_ATOMS: atom_id res chain seq x y z
N MET A 1 -23.74 -17.14 20.21
CA MET A 1 -22.49 -16.39 20.50
C MET A 1 -21.59 -16.47 19.27
N CYS A 2 -21.07 -15.35 18.77
CA CYS A 2 -20.24 -15.32 17.57
C CYS A 2 -18.80 -15.69 17.96
N ALA A 3 -18.23 -16.73 17.35
CA ALA A 3 -16.84 -17.12 17.63
C ALA A 3 -15.87 -16.04 17.09
N PRO A 4 -14.80 -15.69 17.84
CA PRO A 4 -13.84 -14.70 17.39
C PRO A 4 -13.14 -15.17 16.11
N LEU A 5 -13.05 -14.28 15.11
CA LEU A 5 -12.42 -14.56 13.82
C LEU A 5 -10.94 -14.91 13.99
N LYS A 6 -10.48 -15.95 13.29
CA LYS A 6 -9.07 -16.32 13.27
C LYS A 6 -8.23 -15.19 12.62
N PRO A 7 -6.98 -14.96 13.06
CA PRO A 7 -6.10 -13.93 12.48
C PRO A 7 -5.98 -14.02 10.96
N GLN A 8 -5.90 -15.24 10.41
CA GLN A 8 -5.83 -15.48 8.96
C GLN A 8 -7.12 -15.05 8.26
N GLN A 9 -8.28 -15.25 8.88
CA GLN A 9 -9.57 -14.81 8.35
C GLN A 9 -9.67 -13.28 8.34
N LYS A 10 -9.19 -12.62 9.41
CA LYS A 10 -9.14 -11.15 9.48
C LYS A 10 -8.28 -10.57 8.36
N LEU A 11 -7.08 -11.12 8.15
CA LEU A 11 -6.18 -10.68 7.09
C LEU A 11 -6.77 -10.90 5.70
N ARG A 12 -7.42 -12.05 5.46
CA ARG A 12 -8.15 -12.31 4.21
C ARG A 12 -9.27 -11.30 3.99
N LEU A 13 -10.06 -11.00 5.02
CA LEU A 13 -11.14 -10.01 4.96
C LEU A 13 -10.62 -8.60 4.64
N LEU A 14 -9.52 -8.22 5.31
CA LEU A 14 -8.85 -6.95 5.09
C LEU A 14 -8.41 -6.81 3.63
N ARG A 15 -7.69 -7.80 3.12
CA ARG A 15 -7.13 -7.77 1.77
C ARG A 15 -8.18 -7.88 0.67
N THR A 16 -9.16 -8.76 0.83
CA THR A 16 -10.13 -9.07 -0.23
C THR A 16 -11.29 -8.08 -0.28
N TYR A 17 -11.70 -7.49 0.85
CA TYR A 17 -12.92 -6.68 0.91
C TYR A 17 -12.70 -5.27 1.42
N LEU A 18 -11.99 -5.10 2.55
CA LEU A 18 -11.88 -3.78 3.19
C LEU A 18 -10.96 -2.85 2.40
N LEU A 19 -9.75 -3.30 2.05
CA LEU A 19 -8.79 -2.49 1.30
C LEU A 19 -9.32 -2.10 -0.08
N PRO A 20 -9.91 -3.00 -0.91
CA PRO A 20 -10.49 -2.60 -2.19
C PRO A 20 -11.64 -1.59 -2.08
N LYS A 21 -12.48 -1.71 -1.04
CA LYS A 21 -13.56 -0.73 -0.80
C LYS A 21 -13.00 0.63 -0.41
N LEU A 22 -11.98 0.63 0.46
CA LEU A 22 -11.30 1.85 0.88
C LEU A 22 -10.60 2.52 -0.30
N THR A 23 -9.81 1.77 -1.08
CA THR A 23 -9.09 2.32 -2.23
C THR A 23 -10.04 2.91 -3.26
N TYR A 24 -11.17 2.26 -3.55
CA TYR A 24 -12.16 2.80 -4.48
C TYR A 24 -12.67 4.19 -4.05
N GLY A 25 -13.00 4.36 -2.76
CA GLY A 25 -13.44 5.67 -2.24
C GLY A 25 -12.31 6.71 -2.23
N LEU A 26 -11.07 6.27 -1.98
CA LEU A 26 -9.91 7.16 -1.93
C LEU A 26 -9.44 7.62 -3.32
N VAL A 27 -9.55 6.79 -4.35
CA VAL A 27 -9.09 7.12 -5.72
C VAL A 27 -9.75 8.40 -6.25
N PHE A 28 -11.05 8.58 -6.01
CA PHE A 28 -11.78 9.78 -6.46
C PHE A 28 -11.88 10.87 -5.39
N GLY A 29 -11.25 10.67 -4.23
CA GLY A 29 -11.24 11.62 -3.13
C GLY A 29 -10.22 12.74 -3.32
N ARG A 30 -10.48 13.90 -2.70
CA ARG A 30 -9.46 14.96 -2.56
C ARG A 30 -8.46 14.56 -1.48
N LEU A 31 -7.35 13.97 -1.88
CA LEU A 31 -6.32 13.47 -0.95
C LEU A 31 -4.98 14.18 -1.13
N THR A 32 -4.34 14.45 -0.01
CA THR A 32 -2.95 14.93 0.04
C THR A 32 -2.01 13.76 0.32
N ALA A 33 -0.75 13.86 -0.14
CA ALA A 33 0.26 12.84 0.11
C ALA A 33 0.43 12.55 1.62
N GLY A 34 0.40 13.59 2.45
CA GLY A 34 0.48 13.45 3.91
C GLY A 34 -0.65 12.60 4.48
N ARG A 35 -1.89 12.82 4.01
CA ARG A 35 -3.04 12.04 4.46
C ARG A 35 -2.95 10.58 4.06
N LEU A 36 -2.43 10.29 2.87
CA LEU A 36 -2.18 8.91 2.41
C LEU A 36 -1.14 8.20 3.28
N LEU A 37 -0.07 8.90 3.67
CA LEU A 37 0.96 8.36 4.56
C LEU A 37 0.45 8.09 5.97
N GLU A 38 -0.43 8.95 6.49
CA GLU A 38 -1.12 8.74 7.77
C GLU A 38 -2.00 7.49 7.72
N LEU A 39 -2.81 7.34 6.67
CA LEU A 39 -3.65 6.16 6.49
C LEU A 39 -2.82 4.88 6.36
N ASP A 40 -1.70 4.92 5.63
CA ASP A 40 -0.77 3.79 5.54
C ASP A 40 -0.15 3.43 6.90
N ARG A 41 0.13 4.42 7.77
CA ARG A 41 0.60 4.19 9.14
C ARG A 41 -0.49 3.55 9.99
N GLU A 42 -1.72 4.06 9.94
CA GLU A 42 -2.86 3.53 10.69
C GLU A 42 -3.17 2.07 10.29
N ILE A 43 -3.18 1.77 8.99
CA ILE A 43 -3.42 0.40 8.49
C ILE A 43 -2.32 -0.54 8.99
N ARG A 44 -1.05 -0.15 8.89
CA ARG A 44 0.06 -0.97 9.41
C ARG A 44 -0.07 -1.22 10.90
N SER A 45 -0.33 -0.18 11.70
CA SER A 45 -0.53 -0.31 13.14
C SER A 45 -1.70 -1.23 13.48
N ALA A 46 -2.83 -1.09 12.79
CA ALA A 46 -4.00 -1.94 12.99
C ALA A 46 -3.73 -3.41 12.62
N VAL A 47 -2.98 -3.65 11.54
CA VAL A 47 -2.59 -5.01 11.11
C VAL A 47 -1.63 -5.65 12.12
N LEU A 48 -0.59 -4.92 12.53
CA LEU A 48 0.39 -5.41 13.50
C LEU A 48 -0.28 -5.70 14.85
N PHE A 49 -1.14 -4.81 15.32
CA PHE A 49 -1.93 -5.01 16.53
C PHE A 49 -2.90 -6.20 16.40
N GLY A 50 -3.63 -6.27 15.30
CA GLY A 50 -4.65 -7.31 15.07
C GLY A 50 -4.07 -8.72 14.91
N LEU A 51 -2.82 -8.84 14.45
CA LEU A 51 -2.07 -10.09 14.32
C LEU A 51 -1.12 -10.35 15.49
N GLN A 52 -1.04 -9.43 16.46
CA GLN A 52 -0.14 -9.51 17.63
C GLN A 52 1.33 -9.66 17.24
N PHE A 53 1.77 -8.94 16.20
CA PHE A 53 3.18 -8.90 15.82
C PHE A 53 4.01 -8.11 16.85
N PRO A 54 5.30 -8.45 17.04
CA PRO A 54 6.20 -7.69 17.89
C PRO A 54 6.47 -6.29 17.30
N PRO A 55 6.87 -5.31 18.13
CA PRO A 55 7.34 -4.02 17.63
C PRO A 55 8.59 -4.20 16.77
N GLY A 56 8.70 -3.47 15.66
CA GLY A 56 9.84 -3.53 14.74
C GLY A 56 9.64 -4.35 13.46
N VAL A 57 8.42 -4.77 13.13
CA VAL A 57 8.16 -5.42 11.83
C VAL A 57 8.40 -4.44 10.68
N PRO A 58 9.23 -4.80 9.67
CA PRO A 58 9.50 -3.95 8.53
C PRO A 58 8.25 -3.63 7.72
N SER A 59 8.09 -2.38 7.31
CA SER A 59 7.01 -1.98 6.41
C SER A 59 7.03 -2.76 5.09
N ALA A 60 8.24 -3.11 4.62
CA ALA A 60 8.43 -3.92 3.43
C ALA A 60 7.79 -5.32 3.56
N TYR A 61 7.83 -5.95 4.74
CA TYR A 61 7.18 -7.24 4.97
C TYR A 61 5.65 -7.17 4.84
N ILE A 62 5.07 -6.06 5.32
CA ILE A 62 3.63 -5.82 5.25
C ILE A 62 3.19 -5.64 3.79
N HIS A 63 3.96 -4.89 3.00
CA HIS A 63 3.61 -4.56 1.62
C HIS A 63 3.99 -5.63 0.60
N ALA A 64 4.91 -6.51 0.95
CA ALA A 64 5.37 -7.55 0.05
C ALA A 64 4.27 -8.54 -0.32
N PRO A 65 4.28 -9.05 -1.57
CA PRO A 65 3.25 -9.96 -2.03
C PRO A 65 3.39 -11.31 -1.32
N VAL A 66 2.25 -11.99 -1.12
CA VAL A 66 2.19 -13.30 -0.43
C VAL A 66 3.06 -14.37 -1.09
N LYS A 67 3.31 -14.28 -2.40
CA LYS A 67 4.23 -15.17 -3.12
C LYS A 67 5.68 -15.10 -2.62
N PHE A 68 6.07 -13.98 -1.99
CA PHE A 68 7.37 -13.75 -1.39
C PHE A 68 7.27 -13.70 0.15
N CYS A 69 6.33 -14.47 0.72
CA CYS A 69 6.11 -14.59 2.16
C CYS A 69 5.69 -13.29 2.89
N GLY A 70 5.26 -12.26 2.17
CA GLY A 70 4.73 -11.01 2.76
C GLY A 70 3.23 -11.07 3.07
N LEU A 71 2.68 -10.00 3.64
CA LEU A 71 1.24 -9.91 3.98
C LEU A 71 0.35 -9.51 2.78
N GLY A 72 0.94 -8.98 1.71
CA GLY A 72 0.24 -8.59 0.49
C GLY A 72 -0.70 -7.40 0.65
N ILE A 73 -0.39 -6.50 1.60
CA ILE A 73 -1.16 -5.29 1.85
C ILE A 73 -0.64 -4.17 0.96
N VAL A 74 -1.49 -3.63 0.10
CA VAL A 74 -1.08 -2.59 -0.84
C VAL A 74 -0.78 -1.29 -0.08
N SER A 75 0.33 -0.62 -0.42
CA SER A 75 0.61 0.75 0.04
C SER A 75 -0.34 1.72 -0.67
N LEU A 76 -1.15 2.46 0.08
CA LEU A 76 -2.10 3.42 -0.45
C LEU A 76 -1.39 4.59 -1.12
N SER A 77 -0.32 5.10 -0.51
CA SER A 77 0.50 6.17 -1.06
C SER A 77 1.11 5.83 -2.43
N ALA A 78 1.54 4.58 -2.63
CA ALA A 78 2.08 4.13 -3.91
C ALA A 78 0.99 3.73 -4.93
N SER A 79 -0.15 3.19 -4.48
CA SER A 79 -1.16 2.64 -5.38
C SER A 79 -2.22 3.64 -5.82
N ILE A 80 -2.63 4.58 -4.97
CA ILE A 80 -3.76 5.47 -5.28
C ILE A 80 -3.49 6.37 -6.50
N PRO A 81 -2.32 7.03 -6.63
CA PRO A 81 -2.07 7.86 -7.81
C PRO A 81 -2.07 7.06 -9.11
N SER A 82 -1.49 5.85 -9.09
CA SER A 82 -1.46 4.99 -10.27
C SER A 82 -2.86 4.46 -10.62
N LEU A 83 -3.68 4.13 -9.63
CA LEU A 83 -5.08 3.73 -9.82
C LEU A 83 -5.96 4.87 -10.34
N LEU A 84 -5.77 6.10 -9.85
CA LEU A 84 -6.47 7.27 -10.36
C LEU A 84 -6.14 7.51 -11.84
N LEU A 85 -4.85 7.48 -12.20
CA LEU A 85 -4.44 7.68 -13.59
C LEU A 85 -5.04 6.59 -14.50
N LEU A 86 -4.97 5.33 -14.07
CA LEU A 86 -5.52 4.20 -14.83
C LEU A 86 -7.05 4.31 -14.99
N ALA A 87 -7.76 4.66 -13.92
CA ALA A 87 -9.21 4.81 -13.93
C ALA A 87 -9.66 5.98 -14.82
N SER A 88 -8.98 7.13 -14.73
CA SER A 88 -9.29 8.32 -15.54
C SER A 88 -9.05 8.06 -17.02
N ARG A 89 -7.93 7.40 -17.39
CA ARG A 89 -7.61 7.05 -18.79
C ARG A 89 -8.52 5.98 -19.37
N GLY A 90 -8.90 5.00 -18.57
CA GLY A 90 -9.80 3.91 -18.98
C GLY A 90 -11.29 4.28 -18.97
N SER A 91 -11.64 5.48 -18.50
CA SER A 91 -13.03 5.90 -18.38
C SER A 91 -13.70 6.10 -19.74
N SER A 92 -14.98 5.75 -19.82
CA SER A 92 -15.81 6.02 -20.99
C SER A 92 -16.07 7.52 -21.19
N TRP A 93 -15.98 8.33 -20.13
CA TRP A 93 -16.28 9.75 -20.19
C TRP A 93 -15.07 10.54 -20.65
N GLU A 94 -15.26 11.41 -21.65
CA GLU A 94 -14.19 12.24 -22.21
C GLU A 94 -13.59 13.19 -21.17
N VAL A 95 -14.45 13.81 -20.36
CA VAL A 95 -14.03 14.72 -19.28
C VAL A 95 -13.05 14.05 -18.32
N ALA A 96 -13.27 12.77 -18.00
CA ALA A 96 -12.39 12.01 -17.12
C ALA A 96 -11.03 11.72 -17.78
N ARG A 97 -11.01 11.46 -19.09
CA ARG A 97 -9.77 11.26 -19.84
C ARG A 97 -8.97 12.55 -19.94
N THR A 98 -9.60 13.67 -20.28
CA THR A 98 -8.93 14.99 -20.31
C THR A 98 -8.45 15.43 -18.92
N ALA A 99 -9.17 15.06 -17.86
CA ALA A 99 -8.73 15.35 -16.49
C ALA A 99 -7.45 14.57 -16.09
N ALA A 100 -7.14 13.45 -16.76
CA ALA A 100 -5.91 12.71 -16.52
C ALA A 100 -4.64 13.48 -16.93
N ASP A 101 -4.78 14.44 -17.84
CA ASP A 101 -3.68 15.27 -18.34
C ASP A 101 -3.48 16.54 -17.49
N LEU A 102 -4.32 16.77 -16.48
CA LEU A 102 -4.13 17.88 -15.55
C LEU A 102 -2.84 17.70 -14.75
N ASP A 103 -2.11 18.81 -14.57
CA ASP A 103 -0.85 18.86 -13.82
C ASP A 103 -0.99 18.28 -12.41
N PHE A 104 -2.14 18.47 -11.77
CA PHE A 104 -2.43 17.90 -10.46
C PHE A 104 -2.37 16.36 -10.46
N VAL A 105 -2.95 15.70 -11.48
CA VAL A 105 -2.94 14.23 -11.59
C VAL A 105 -1.56 13.73 -11.96
N GLN A 106 -0.86 14.45 -12.84
CA GLN A 106 0.53 14.14 -13.20
C GLN A 106 1.47 14.29 -11.99
N GLN A 107 1.30 15.34 -11.19
CA GLN A 107 2.09 15.58 -9.97
C GLN A 107 1.88 14.48 -8.92
N GLN A 108 0.69 13.87 -8.86
CA GLN A 108 0.44 12.73 -8.00
C GLN A 108 1.18 11.47 -8.46
N SER A 109 1.46 11.29 -9.76
CA SER A 109 2.26 10.15 -10.23
C SER A 109 3.69 10.18 -9.70
N ALA A 110 4.28 11.38 -9.54
CA ALA A 110 5.57 11.58 -8.87
C ALA A 110 5.55 11.24 -7.36
N TRP A 111 4.39 10.97 -6.77
CA TRP A 111 4.31 10.42 -5.40
C TRP A 111 4.60 8.93 -5.39
N CYS A 112 4.20 8.19 -6.44
CA CYS A 112 4.52 6.76 -6.58
C CYS A 112 6.03 6.52 -6.63
N ASP A 113 6.76 7.38 -7.35
CA ASP A 113 8.21 7.29 -7.49
C ASP A 113 8.95 7.60 -6.17
N ARG A 114 8.35 8.42 -5.30
CA ARG A 114 8.89 8.73 -3.96
C ARG A 114 8.54 7.69 -2.91
N ALA A 115 7.36 7.08 -3.02
CA ALA A 115 6.86 6.10 -2.05
C ALA A 115 7.44 4.69 -2.28
N THR A 116 7.89 4.40 -3.50
CA THR A 116 8.64 3.19 -3.80
C THR A 116 10.11 3.49 -3.48
N PRO A 117 10.72 2.90 -2.44
CA PRO A 117 12.17 2.94 -2.35
C PRO A 117 12.71 2.40 -3.67
N THR A 118 13.77 3.00 -4.21
CA THR A 118 14.50 2.61 -5.43
C THR A 118 15.09 1.19 -5.38
N ALA A 119 14.59 0.33 -4.49
CA ALA A 119 14.85 -1.09 -4.50
C ALA A 119 14.34 -1.65 -5.84
N PRO A 120 15.23 -2.27 -6.64
CA PRO A 120 14.80 -2.96 -7.84
C PRO A 120 13.70 -3.95 -7.47
N LYS A 121 12.67 -4.09 -8.33
CA LYS A 121 11.71 -5.19 -8.18
C LYS A 121 12.55 -6.46 -8.03
N PRO A 122 12.49 -7.16 -6.88
CA PRO A 122 13.33 -8.32 -6.68
C PRO A 122 12.95 -9.34 -7.73
N SER A 123 13.91 -9.66 -8.59
CA SER A 123 13.79 -10.68 -9.64
C SER A 123 13.69 -12.06 -9.00
N SER A 124 14.30 -12.23 -7.83
CA SER A 124 14.37 -13.48 -7.09
C SER A 124 13.90 -13.33 -5.63
N PRO A 125 13.38 -14.40 -5.00
CA PRO A 125 13.06 -14.43 -3.57
C PRO A 125 14.26 -14.11 -2.66
N ALA A 126 15.49 -14.41 -3.11
CA ALA A 126 16.72 -14.16 -2.36
C ALA A 126 17.08 -12.67 -2.30
N GLU A 127 16.94 -11.94 -3.41
CA GLU A 127 17.11 -10.48 -3.45
C GLU A 127 16.08 -9.79 -2.56
N PHE A 128 14.84 -10.29 -2.55
CA PHE A 128 13.79 -9.76 -1.69
C PHE A 128 14.12 -9.94 -0.20
N ALA A 129 14.60 -11.14 0.20
CA ALA A 129 15.02 -11.41 1.57
C ALA A 129 16.19 -10.49 1.98
N ALA A 130 17.19 -10.29 1.12
CA ALA A 130 18.31 -9.39 1.38
C ALA A 130 17.84 -7.93 1.59
N ALA A 131 16.96 -7.43 0.74
CA ALA A 131 16.38 -6.08 0.87
C ALA A 131 15.53 -5.92 2.15
N LEU A 132 14.85 -6.99 2.60
CA LEU A 132 14.13 -7.00 3.86
C LEU A 132 15.09 -6.87 5.06
N HIS A 133 16.18 -7.64 5.07
CA HIS A 133 17.17 -7.59 6.15
C HIS A 133 17.84 -6.21 6.23
N GLU A 134 18.21 -5.63 5.10
CA GLU A 134 18.78 -4.28 5.03
C GLU A 134 17.82 -3.20 5.57
N SER A 135 16.50 -3.40 5.43
CA SER A 135 15.49 -2.50 6.00
C SER A 135 15.32 -2.63 7.52
N VAL A 136 15.76 -3.74 8.14
CA VAL A 136 15.64 -3.99 9.59
C VAL A 136 16.85 -3.44 10.35
N ASP A 137 18.02 -3.43 9.72
CA ASP A 137 19.29 -3.11 10.38
C ASP A 137 19.47 -1.59 10.60
N GLY A 138 18.90 -1.10 11.70
CA GLY A 138 19.61 -0.13 12.55
C GLY A 138 19.31 1.36 12.42
N LYS A 139 18.23 1.79 11.76
CA LYS A 139 17.79 3.21 11.82
C LYS A 139 16.88 3.57 12.99
N GLU A 140 16.27 2.59 13.65
CA GLU A 140 15.35 2.79 14.78
C GLU A 140 16.06 2.83 16.16
N LEU A 141 17.39 2.80 16.20
CA LEU A 141 18.22 2.85 17.43
C LEU A 141 19.12 4.10 17.50
N ARG A 142 18.71 5.23 16.93
CA ARG A 142 19.37 6.54 17.14
C ARG A 142 18.45 7.53 17.82
#